data_AF-A0A950Q4Q7-F1
#
_entry.id   AF-A0A950Q4Q7-F1
#
_cell.length_a   1.000
_cell.length_b   1.000
_cell.length_c   1.000
_cell.angle_alpha   90.00
_cell.angle_beta   90.00
_cell.angle_gamma   90.00
#
_symmetry.space_group_name_H-M   'P 1'
#
loop_
_entity.id
_entity.type
_entity.pdbx_description
1 polymer ?
#
loop_
_entity_poly.entity_id
_entity_poly.type
_entity_poly.pdbx_seq_one_letter_code
_entity_poly.pdbx_strand_id
1 'polypeptide(L)'
;MSDTLGGIVINLNVYGATVRLDDGELASAGAADVDSHRDQYQRALWQGTRLAFEVRRSGRRCTVRLAPQIRDDRLEEQIAAYLKSTQEWEPADGVPAADRHFLRKKRRAALFEVKRP
;
A
#
# COMPACT_ATOMS: atom_id res chain seq x y z
N MET A 1 -16.97 -10.16 7.27
CA MET A 1 -15.61 -9.63 7.03
C MET A 1 -15.77 -8.37 6.21
N SER A 2 -15.19 -7.24 6.63
CA SER A 2 -15.13 -6.02 5.82
C SER A 2 -13.92 -6.15 4.90
N ASP A 3 -14.15 -6.23 3.59
CA ASP A 3 -13.06 -6.21 2.63
C ASP A 3 -12.59 -4.77 2.45
N THR A 4 -11.27 -4.58 2.42
CA THR A 4 -10.70 -3.28 2.02
C THR A 4 -10.44 -3.32 0.52
N LEU A 5 -11.01 -2.37 -0.21
CA LEU A 5 -10.84 -2.25 -1.66
C LEU A 5 -10.45 -0.82 -2.02
N GLY A 6 -9.65 -0.67 -3.07
CA GLY A 6 -9.38 0.65 -3.62
C GLY A 6 -10.57 1.17 -4.43
N GLY A 7 -10.60 2.49 -4.61
CA GLY A 7 -11.58 3.14 -5.47
C GLY A 7 -11.23 4.59 -5.75
N ILE A 8 -11.94 5.17 -6.72
CA ILE A 8 -11.82 6.57 -7.12
C ILE A 8 -13.13 7.28 -6.79
N VAL A 9 -13.04 8.41 -6.11
CA VAL A 9 -14.19 9.28 -5.84
C VAL A 9 -14.58 9.97 -7.16
N ILE A 10 -15.81 9.75 -7.61
CA ILE A 10 -16.31 10.30 -8.88
C ILE A 10 -17.34 11.41 -8.67
N ASN A 11 -17.93 11.50 -7.48
CA ASN A 11 -18.87 12.55 -7.10
C ASN A 11 -18.77 12.80 -5.59
N LEU A 12 -18.90 14.05 -5.18
CA LEU A 12 -18.90 14.51 -3.79
C LEU A 12 -19.97 15.58 -3.60
N ASN A 13 -20.85 15.38 -2.63
CA ASN A 13 -21.92 16.33 -2.29
C ASN A 13 -22.21 16.33 -0.77
N VAL A 14 -23.22 17.10 -0.35
CA VAL A 14 -23.61 17.24 1.07
C VAL A 14 -24.19 15.95 1.65
N TYR A 15 -24.72 15.06 0.81
CA TYR A 15 -25.32 13.79 1.25
C TYR A 15 -24.32 12.63 1.28
N GLY A 16 -23.12 12.82 0.74
CA GLY A 16 -22.07 11.81 0.70
C GLY A 16 -21.25 11.86 -0.58
N ALA A 17 -20.62 10.72 -0.90
CA ALA A 17 -19.79 10.58 -2.09
C ALA A 17 -20.15 9.32 -2.87
N THR A 18 -19.95 9.37 -4.19
CA THR A 18 -20.00 8.18 -5.05
C THR A 18 -18.58 7.78 -5.39
N VAL A 19 -18.27 6.51 -5.17
CA VAL A 19 -16.96 5.91 -5.38
C VAL A 19 -17.10 4.81 -6.42
N ARG A 20 -16.24 4.84 -7.44
CA ARG A 20 -16.06 3.69 -8.33
C ARG A 20 -14.96 2.81 -7.76
N LEU A 21 -15.35 1.61 -7.35
CA LEU A 21 -14.45 0.59 -6.81
C LEU A 21 -13.64 -0.07 -7.93
N ASP A 22 -12.51 -0.67 -7.58
CA ASP A 22 -11.61 -1.31 -8.55
C ASP A 22 -12.21 -2.57 -9.20
N ASP A 23 -13.20 -3.18 -8.55
CA ASP A 23 -14.00 -4.28 -9.11
C ASP A 23 -15.03 -3.79 -10.15
N GLY A 24 -15.10 -2.48 -10.38
CA GLY A 24 -16.02 -1.84 -11.31
C GLY A 24 -17.38 -1.50 -10.68
N GLU A 25 -17.65 -1.88 -9.44
CA GLU A 25 -18.91 -1.53 -8.76
C GLU A 25 -18.94 -0.04 -8.37
N LEU A 26 -20.15 0.50 -8.31
CA LEU A 26 -20.40 1.82 -7.72
C LEU A 26 -20.81 1.65 -6.26
N ALA A 27 -20.13 2.37 -5.39
CA ALA A 27 -20.41 2.41 -3.97
C ALA A 27 -20.72 3.82 -3.48
N SER A 28 -21.48 3.92 -2.40
CA SER A 28 -21.79 5.19 -1.75
C SER A 28 -21.08 5.31 -0.39
N ALA A 29 -20.35 6.40 -0.18
CA ALA A 29 -19.90 6.84 1.13
C ALA A 29 -20.97 7.74 1.77
N GLY A 30 -21.28 7.51 3.04
CA GLY A 30 -22.30 8.31 3.75
C GLY A 30 -21.79 9.69 4.17
N ALA A 31 -22.71 10.65 4.33
CA ALA A 31 -22.40 12.03 4.73
C ALA A 31 -21.48 12.13 5.96
N ALA A 32 -21.73 11.35 7.02
CA ALA A 32 -20.92 11.39 8.24
C ALA A 32 -19.44 11.03 8.02
N ASP A 33 -19.17 10.03 7.17
CA ASP A 33 -17.80 9.62 6.84
C ASP A 33 -17.11 10.67 5.96
N VAL A 34 -17.86 11.22 5.01
CA VAL A 34 -17.40 12.28 4.12
C VAL A 34 -17.12 13.57 4.90
N ASP A 35 -17.96 13.95 5.85
CA ASP A 35 -17.77 15.15 6.66
C ASP A 35 -16.53 15.03 7.55
N SER A 36 -16.30 13.84 8.11
CA SER A 36 -15.14 13.56 8.95
C SER A 36 -13.83 13.57 8.17
N HIS A 37 -13.87 13.28 6.86
CA HIS A 37 -12.70 13.17 5.99
C HIS A 37 -12.80 14.06 4.75
N ARG A 38 -13.48 15.22 4.87
CA ARG A 38 -13.89 16.07 3.73
C ARG A 38 -12.73 16.44 2.82
N ASP A 39 -11.63 16.88 3.40
CA ASP A 39 -10.43 17.29 2.65
C ASP A 39 -9.79 16.12 1.88
N GLN A 40 -9.92 14.89 2.39
CA GLN A 40 -9.36 13.71 1.75
C GLN A 40 -10.21 13.28 0.55
N TYR A 41 -11.54 13.25 0.72
CA TYR A 41 -12.46 12.99 -0.38
C TYR A 41 -12.37 14.07 -1.47
N GLN A 42 -12.28 15.35 -1.07
CA GLN A 42 -12.19 16.48 -2.00
C GLN A 42 -10.87 16.45 -2.80
N ARG A 43 -9.74 16.22 -2.13
CA ARG A 43 -8.44 16.04 -2.81
C ARG A 43 -8.48 14.86 -3.76
N ALA A 44 -9.02 13.71 -3.33
CA ALA A 44 -9.11 12.53 -4.18
C ALA A 44 -10.00 12.75 -5.41
N LEU A 45 -11.12 13.46 -5.26
CA LEU A 45 -11.99 13.81 -6.38
C LEU A 45 -11.26 14.71 -7.39
N TRP A 46 -10.57 15.74 -6.93
CA TRP A 46 -9.89 16.70 -7.82
C TRP A 46 -8.66 16.12 -8.51
N GLN A 47 -7.89 15.31 -7.80
CA GLN A 47 -6.66 14.73 -8.31
C GLN A 47 -6.88 13.39 -9.04
N GLY A 48 -8.07 12.79 -8.92
CA GLY A 48 -8.33 11.43 -9.38
C GLY A 48 -7.53 10.38 -8.59
N THR A 49 -7.11 10.70 -7.37
CA THR A 49 -6.26 9.83 -6.54
C THR A 49 -7.08 8.65 -6.01
N ARG A 50 -6.49 7.46 -6.06
CA ARG A 50 -7.10 6.24 -5.52
C ARG A 50 -7.04 6.24 -3.99
N LEU A 51 -8.16 5.93 -3.35
CA LEU A 51 -8.28 5.78 -1.90
C LEU A 51 -8.64 4.34 -1.56
N ALA A 52 -8.29 3.91 -0.35
CA ALA A 52 -8.70 2.62 0.21
C ALA A 52 -10.00 2.79 1.01
N PHE A 53 -10.93 1.86 0.82
CA PHE A 53 -12.25 1.88 1.45
C PHE A 53 -12.57 0.53 2.09
N GLU A 54 -13.17 0.57 3.26
CA GLU A 54 -13.87 -0.59 3.82
C GLU A 54 -15.21 -0.75 3.11
N VAL A 55 -15.39 -1.89 2.43
CA VAL A 55 -16.57 -2.19 1.64
C VAL A 55 -17.56 -3.01 2.47
N ARG A 56 -18.81 -2.57 2.49
CA ARG A 56 -19.96 -3.32 3.03
C ARG A 56 -21.00 -3.51 1.94
N ARG A 57 -21.12 -4.77 1.50
CA ARG A 57 -22.14 -5.19 0.52
C ARG A 57 -23.36 -5.73 1.24
N SER A 58 -24.54 -5.18 0.93
CA SER A 58 -25.82 -5.66 1.44
C SER A 58 -26.84 -5.70 0.31
N GLY A 59 -27.11 -6.91 -0.19
CA GLY A 59 -27.99 -7.11 -1.35
C GLY A 59 -27.47 -6.36 -2.58
N ARG A 60 -28.30 -5.46 -3.13
CA ARG A 60 -27.95 -4.63 -4.30
C ARG A 60 -27.22 -3.33 -3.96
N ARG A 61 -26.94 -3.06 -2.67
CA ARG A 61 -26.31 -1.81 -2.23
C ARG A 61 -24.87 -2.08 -1.80
N CYS A 62 -23.95 -1.30 -2.36
CA CYS A 62 -22.56 -1.27 -1.96
C CYS A 62 -22.29 0.05 -1.23
N THR A 63 -21.91 -0.04 0.04
CA THR A 63 -21.57 1.13 0.86
C THR A 63 -20.13 1.05 1.27
N VAL A 64 -19.48 2.21 1.34
CA VAL A 64 -18.07 2.33 1.68
C VAL A 64 -17.86 3.31 2.83
N ARG A 65 -16.78 3.09 3.55
CA ARG A 65 -16.19 4.07 4.45
C ARG A 65 -14.72 4.17 4.14
N LEU A 66 -14.13 5.34 4.35
CA LEU A 66 -12.72 5.51 4.16
C LEU A 66 -11.96 4.57 5.11
N ALA A 67 -11.04 3.78 4.58
CA ALA A 67 -10.24 2.90 5.42
C ALA A 67 -9.29 3.73 6.28
N PRO A 68 -9.13 3.42 7.57
CA PRO A 68 -8.22 4.13 8.44
C PRO A 68 -6.79 4.01 7.90
N GLN A 69 -6.16 5.15 7.61
CA GLN A 69 -4.75 5.20 7.26
C GLN A 69 -3.94 5.20 8.55
N ILE A 70 -3.51 4.03 8.98
CA ILE A 70 -2.53 3.92 10.07
C ILE A 70 -1.18 4.33 9.47
N ARG A 71 -0.79 5.58 9.70
CA ARG A 71 0.55 6.07 9.45
C ARG A 71 1.24 6.23 10.80
N ASP A 72 2.20 5.35 11.08
CA ASP A 72 3.03 5.45 12.27
C ASP A 72 4.34 6.14 11.87
N ASP A 73 4.38 7.46 12.03
CA ASP A 73 5.54 8.26 11.65
C ASP A 73 6.81 7.82 12.40
N ARG A 74 6.68 7.28 13.62
CA ARG A 74 7.82 6.74 14.38
C ARG A 74 8.33 5.43 13.75
N LEU A 75 7.44 4.57 13.28
CA LEU A 75 7.83 3.37 12.54
C LEU A 75 8.54 3.73 11.23
N GLU A 76 8.00 4.70 10.49
CA GLU A 76 8.62 5.19 9.25
C GLU A 76 10.02 5.78 9.51
N GLU A 77 10.19 6.57 10.57
CA GLU A 77 11.50 7.07 11.00
C GLU A 77 12.47 5.93 11.37
N GLN A 78 11.98 4.90 12.04
CA GLN A 78 12.78 3.71 12.38
C GLN A 78 13.20 2.93 11.14
N ILE A 79 12.30 2.75 10.16
CA ILE A 79 12.61 2.13 8.87
C ILE A 79 13.65 2.95 8.12
N ALA A 80 13.49 4.28 8.06
CA ALA A 80 14.44 5.17 7.40
C ALA A 80 15.82 5.14 8.08
N ALA A 81 15.86 5.17 9.41
CA ALA A 81 17.09 5.06 10.18
C ALA A 81 17.79 3.70 9.94
N TYR A 82 17.02 2.61 9.92
CA TYR A 82 17.54 1.28 9.63
C TYR A 82 18.09 1.17 8.20
N LEU A 83 17.34 1.63 7.19
CA LEU A 83 17.79 1.64 5.80
C LEU A 83 19.05 2.50 5.62
N LYS A 84 19.11 3.67 6.24
CA LYS A 84 20.30 4.52 6.22
C LYS A 84 21.50 3.82 6.87
N SER A 85 21.29 3.14 8.00
CA SER A 85 22.36 2.39 8.69
C SER A 85 22.89 1.22 7.88
N THR A 86 22.05 0.60 7.03
CA THR A 86 22.42 -0.53 6.19
C THR A 86 22.99 -0.10 4.83
N GLN A 87 22.71 1.13 4.39
CA GLN A 87 23.33 1.75 3.22
C GLN A 87 24.84 2.00 3.43
N GLU A 88 25.27 2.24 4.67
CA GLU A 88 26.70 2.33 5.05
C GLU A 88 27.45 1.00 4.90
N TRP A 89 26.74 -0.13 4.74
CA TRP A 89 27.31 -1.48 4.65
C TRP A 89 27.51 -1.92 3.18
N GLU A 90 27.09 -1.09 2.22
CA GLU A 90 27.40 -1.23 0.81
C GLU A 90 28.70 -0.46 0.48
N PRO A 91 29.76 -1.14 0.04
CA PRO A 91 30.96 -0.44 -0.42
C PRO A 91 30.62 0.37 -1.68
N ALA A 92 31.02 1.64 -1.74
CA ALA A 92 30.73 2.54 -2.86
C ALA A 92 31.20 2.00 -4.23
N ASP A 93 32.27 1.20 -4.25
CA ASP A 93 32.83 0.55 -5.45
C ASP A 93 32.66 -0.99 -5.42
N GLY A 94 31.70 -1.50 -4.64
CA GLY A 94 31.52 -2.92 -4.37
C GLY A 94 30.32 -3.55 -5.09
N VAL A 95 30.40 -4.87 -5.27
CA VAL A 95 29.24 -5.69 -5.66
C VAL A 95 28.15 -5.56 -4.58
N PRO A 96 26.88 -5.28 -4.94
CA PRO A 96 25.76 -5.12 -3.99
C PRO A 96 25.68 -6.25 -2.96
N ALA A 97 25.14 -5.96 -1.78
CA ALA A 97 25.11 -6.94 -0.68
C ALA A 97 24.41 -8.26 -1.07
N ALA A 98 23.32 -8.16 -1.84
CA ALA A 98 22.58 -9.32 -2.37
C ALA A 98 23.48 -10.20 -3.28
N ASP A 99 24.25 -9.56 -4.15
CA ASP A 99 25.13 -10.23 -5.10
C ASP A 99 26.33 -10.87 -4.39
N ARG A 100 26.88 -10.25 -3.33
CA ARG A 100 27.93 -10.88 -2.49
C ARG A 100 27.44 -12.16 -1.82
N HIS A 101 26.22 -12.15 -1.30
CA HIS A 101 25.63 -13.32 -0.65
C HIS A 101 25.35 -14.44 -1.67
N PHE A 102 24.82 -14.09 -2.85
CA PHE A 102 24.64 -15.03 -3.95
C PHE A 102 25.96 -15.65 -4.42
N LEU A 103 27.01 -14.83 -4.60
CA LEU A 103 28.35 -15.30 -4.98
C LEU A 103 28.98 -16.22 -3.91
N ARG A 104 28.81 -15.94 -2.61
CA ARG A 104 29.25 -16.86 -1.54
C ARG A 104 28.51 -18.20 -1.60
N LYS A 105 27.20 -18.20 -1.84
CA LYS A 105 26.41 -19.44 -1.98
C LYS A 105 26.82 -20.23 -3.22
N LYS A 106 27.03 -19.56 -4.36
CA LYS A 106 27.52 -20.18 -5.61
C LYS A 106 28.90 -20.81 -5.44
N ARG A 107 29.85 -20.12 -4.79
CA ARG A 107 31.18 -20.67 -4.47
C ARG A 107 31.10 -21.88 -3.53
N ARG A 108 30.19 -21.89 -2.55
CA ARG A 108 29.94 -23.08 -1.71
C ARG A 108 29.37 -24.24 -2.51
N ALA A 109 28.40 -23.98 -3.39
CA ALA A 109 27.78 -25.02 -4.20
C ALA A 109 28.78 -25.73 -5.12
N ALA A 110 29.77 -24.99 -5.66
CA ALA A 110 30.84 -25.57 -6.48
C ALA A 110 31.69 -26.63 -5.75
N LEU A 111 31.81 -26.56 -4.41
CA LEU A 111 32.50 -27.58 -3.61
C LEU A 111 31.73 -28.90 -3.54
N PHE A 112 30.42 -28.88 -3.78
CA PHE A 112 29.57 -30.07 -3.79
C PHE A 112 29.41 -30.67 -5.19
N GLU A 113 29.60 -29.89 -6.26
CA GLU A 113 29.58 -30.41 -7.64
C GLU A 113 30.82 -31.24 -8.00
N VAL A 114 31.96 -31.00 -7.33
CA VAL A 114 33.22 -31.76 -7.52
C VAL A 114 33.16 -33.17 -6.91
N LYS A 115 32.13 -33.48 -6.10
CA LYS A 115 31.93 -34.81 -5.51
C LYS A 115 30.80 -35.55 -6.22
N ARG A 116 30.95 -35.81 -7.52
CA ARG A 116 30.23 -36.88 -8.22
C ARG A 116 31.16 -38.10 -8.33
N PRO A 117 30.71 -39.31 -7.96
CA PRO A 117 31.48 -40.54 -8.16
C PRO A 117 31.72 -40.81 -9.65
#